data_AF-A0A7W0ZA20-F1
#
_entry.id   AF-A0A7W0ZA20-F1
#
_cell.length_a   1.000
_cell.length_b   1.000
_cell.length_c   1.000
_cell.angle_alpha   90.00
_cell.angle_beta   90.00
_cell.angle_gamma   90.00
#
_symmetry.space_group_name_H-M   'P 1'
#
loop_
_entity.id
_entity.type
_entity.pdbx_description
1 polymer ?
#
loop_
_entity_poly.entity_id
_entity_poly.type
_entity_poly.pdbx_seq_one_letter_code
_entity_poly.pdbx_strand_id
1 'polypeptide(L)'
;MRSFWKTTDVPLNSVAEWRQRIERKNRQQGTSAPTLAAAWAGPVEVMGALRQLPHLADVLLEQIIVEHESHFDAYGGPRNHDLVAHGRLPDGDHVVVCVEAKAGEDLGQTVEQYGRAARLKRDRGKPTKAPERLRALLSKSSCPDGHPGQMKMSDPSGVACRRRGCSWCP
;
A
#
# COMPACT_ATOMS: atom_id res chain seq x y z
N MET A 1 12.80 9.10 6.71
CA MET A 1 11.54 9.02 5.94
C MET A 1 11.55 10.10 4.87
N ARG A 2 11.25 9.76 3.62
CA ARG A 2 11.16 10.70 2.50
C ARG A 2 9.70 10.98 2.14
N SER A 3 9.39 12.20 1.75
CA SER A 3 8.01 12.65 1.51
C SER A 3 7.88 13.26 0.11
N PHE A 4 6.83 12.90 -0.63
CA PHE A 4 6.62 13.33 -2.01
C PHE A 4 5.16 13.71 -2.25
N TRP A 5 4.92 14.73 -3.08
CA TRP A 5 3.55 15.06 -3.53
C TRP A 5 3.09 14.21 -4.70
N LYS A 6 4.01 13.78 -5.55
CA LYS A 6 3.86 12.77 -6.60
C LYS A 6 5.19 12.04 -6.72
N THR A 7 5.19 10.80 -7.22
CA THR A 7 6.42 9.99 -7.36
C THR A 7 7.49 10.68 -8.19
N THR A 8 7.11 11.54 -9.13
CA THR A 8 8.01 12.28 -10.03
C THR A 8 8.48 13.63 -9.47
N ASP A 9 7.99 14.05 -8.31
CA ASP A 9 8.30 15.37 -7.74
C ASP A 9 9.62 15.35 -6.96
N VAL A 10 10.23 16.53 -6.80
CA VAL A 10 11.34 16.74 -5.85
C VAL A 10 10.84 16.40 -4.44
N PRO A 11 11.66 15.71 -3.62
CA PRO A 11 11.29 15.41 -2.23
C PRO A 11 10.90 16.68 -1.46
N LEU A 12 9.82 16.60 -0.70
CA LEU A 12 9.43 17.62 0.26
C LEU A 12 10.35 17.51 1.48
N ASN A 13 11.04 18.59 1.81
CA ASN A 13 12.13 18.57 2.79
C ASN A 13 11.66 18.97 4.20
N SER A 14 10.40 19.41 4.34
CA SER A 14 9.85 19.79 5.64
C SER A 14 8.33 19.65 5.71
N VAL A 15 7.81 19.54 6.94
CA VAL A 15 6.38 19.60 7.24
C VAL A 15 5.77 20.95 6.84
N ALA A 16 6.55 22.03 6.88
CA ALA A 16 6.08 23.35 6.45
C ALA A 16 5.85 23.42 4.94
N GLU A 17 6.79 22.90 4.14
CA GLU A 17 6.67 22.78 2.68
C GLU A 17 5.48 21.91 2.29
N TRP A 18 5.28 20.81 3.04
CA TRP A 18 4.12 19.94 2.92
C TRP A 18 2.80 20.69 3.12
N ARG A 19 2.66 21.42 4.24
CA ARG A 19 1.45 22.20 4.56
C ARG A 19 1.16 23.29 3.52
N GLN A 20 2.19 24.00 3.06
CA GLN A 20 2.02 25.04 2.03
C GLN A 20 1.44 24.48 0.72
N ARG A 21 1.86 23.27 0.32
CA ARG A 21 1.40 22.62 -0.90
C ARG A 21 -0.07 22.19 -0.79
N ILE A 22 -0.49 21.73 0.39
CA ILE A 22 -1.89 21.44 0.71
C ILE A 22 -2.75 22.69 0.62
N GLU A 23 -2.36 23.78 1.28
CA GLU A 23 -3.16 25.03 1.31
C GLU A 23 -3.46 25.56 -0.09
N ARG A 24 -2.50 25.46 -1.01
CA ARG A 24 -2.70 25.85 -2.43
C ARG A 24 -3.68 24.96 -3.18
N LYS A 25 -3.78 23.68 -2.81
CA LYS A 25 -4.60 22.65 -3.48
C LYS A 25 -5.98 22.49 -2.85
N ASN A 26 -6.14 22.83 -1.58
CA ASN A 26 -7.38 22.65 -0.83
C ASN A 26 -8.39 23.76 -1.16
N ARG A 27 -9.01 23.67 -2.34
CA ARG A 27 -9.97 24.67 -2.84
C ARG A 27 -11.31 24.67 -2.07
N GLN A 28 -11.61 23.61 -1.32
CA GLN A 28 -12.79 23.48 -0.45
C GLN A 28 -12.43 22.62 0.77
N GLN A 29 -12.55 23.19 1.98
CA GLN A 29 -12.32 22.47 3.22
C GLN A 29 -13.33 21.33 3.40
N GLY A 30 -12.86 20.13 3.77
CA GLY A 30 -13.70 19.04 4.24
C GLY A 30 -14.16 18.03 3.19
N THR A 31 -13.82 18.20 1.90
CA THR A 31 -14.36 17.38 0.81
C THR A 31 -13.32 16.82 -0.17
N SER A 32 -12.03 17.06 0.06
CA SER A 32 -10.99 16.82 -0.94
C SER A 32 -9.85 15.93 -0.42
N ALA A 33 -9.27 15.12 -1.30
CA ALA A 33 -8.02 14.38 -1.08
C ALA A 33 -6.90 15.23 -0.43
N PRO A 34 -6.70 16.51 -0.81
CA PRO A 34 -5.83 17.44 -0.08
C PRO A 34 -6.18 17.66 1.39
N THR A 35 -7.46 17.66 1.78
CA THR A 35 -7.89 17.75 3.18
C THR A 35 -7.50 16.49 3.95
N LEU A 36 -7.62 15.31 3.34
CA LEU A 36 -7.12 14.07 3.95
C LEU A 36 -5.60 14.08 4.06
N ALA A 37 -4.89 14.47 3.01
CA ALA A 37 -3.44 14.64 3.07
C ALA A 37 -3.04 15.67 4.14
N ALA A 38 -3.86 16.70 4.41
CA ALA A 38 -3.64 17.62 5.52
C ALA A 38 -3.76 16.95 6.89
N ALA A 39 -4.76 16.10 7.06
CA ALA A 39 -5.09 15.46 8.34
C ALA A 39 -4.30 14.17 8.62
N TRP A 40 -3.89 13.45 7.58
CA TRP A 40 -3.25 12.13 7.67
C TRP A 40 -1.81 12.12 7.20
N ALA A 41 -1.36 13.10 6.43
CA ALA A 41 -0.01 13.05 5.88
C ALA A 41 1.04 13.82 6.68
N GLY A 42 0.72 14.15 7.94
CA GLY A 42 1.74 14.11 8.96
C GLY A 42 2.16 12.65 9.15
N PRO A 43 3.47 12.32 9.13
CA PRO A 43 3.91 10.95 9.35
C PRO A 43 3.47 10.42 10.73
N VAL A 44 3.16 11.32 11.67
CA VAL A 44 2.77 11.00 13.05
C VAL A 44 1.41 10.31 13.11
N GLU A 45 0.43 10.77 12.34
CA GLU A 45 -0.94 10.26 12.39
C GLU A 45 -1.03 8.85 11.79
N VAL A 46 -0.40 8.62 10.64
CA VAL A 46 -0.32 7.28 10.03
C VAL A 46 0.45 6.31 10.92
N MET A 47 1.62 6.71 11.45
CA MET A 47 2.35 5.86 12.40
C MET A 47 1.54 5.59 13.67
N GLY A 48 0.82 6.59 14.18
CA GLY A 48 -0.06 6.45 15.34
C GLY A 48 -1.17 5.43 15.11
N ALA A 49 -1.81 5.47 13.94
CA ALA A 49 -2.83 4.51 13.54
C ALA A 49 -2.25 3.10 13.37
N LEU A 50 -1.10 2.96 12.70
CA LEU A 50 -0.43 1.67 12.47
C LEU A 50 0.01 1.02 13.79
N ARG A 51 0.43 1.82 14.79
CA ARG A 51 0.77 1.34 16.13
C ARG A 51 -0.38 0.72 16.91
N GLN A 52 -1.63 1.03 16.56
CA GLN A 52 -2.79 0.39 17.17
C GLN A 52 -3.03 -1.03 16.63
N LEU A 53 -2.32 -1.43 15.57
CA LEU A 53 -2.42 -2.74 14.96
C LEU A 53 -1.20 -3.57 15.38
N PRO A 54 -1.35 -4.63 16.21
CA PRO A 54 -0.20 -5.35 16.77
C PRO A 54 0.79 -5.89 15.72
N HIS A 55 0.30 -6.27 14.54
CA HIS A 55 1.13 -6.81 13.45
C HIS A 55 1.83 -5.72 12.61
N LEU A 56 1.51 -4.45 12.82
CA LEU A 56 2.14 -3.29 12.15
C LEU A 56 2.78 -2.33 13.15
N ALA A 57 2.84 -2.68 14.43
CA ALA A 57 3.25 -1.77 15.49
C ALA A 57 4.70 -1.27 15.33
N ASP A 58 5.55 -2.13 14.79
CA ASP A 58 6.98 -1.87 14.59
C ASP A 58 7.32 -1.52 13.13
N VAL A 59 6.33 -1.15 12.31
CA VAL A 59 6.59 -0.75 10.93
C VAL A 59 7.41 0.54 10.88
N LEU A 60 8.51 0.49 10.15
CA LEU A 60 9.36 1.63 9.84
C LEU A 60 8.93 2.20 8.50
N LEU A 61 8.30 3.38 8.50
CA LEU A 61 7.92 4.06 7.26
C LEU A 61 9.15 4.71 6.60
N GLU A 62 9.44 4.28 5.39
CA GLU A 62 10.59 4.73 4.60
C GLU A 62 10.21 5.89 3.66
N GLN A 63 9.00 5.83 3.10
CA GLN A 63 8.51 6.78 2.09
C GLN A 63 7.01 7.04 2.23
N ILE A 64 6.59 8.28 1.98
CA ILE A 64 5.18 8.69 1.85
C ILE A 64 4.99 9.47 0.56
N ILE A 65 3.91 9.18 -0.18
CA ILE A 65 3.58 9.76 -1.50
C ILE A 65 2.10 10.17 -1.49
N VAL A 66 1.79 11.44 -1.78
CA VAL A 66 0.40 11.92 -1.99
C VAL A 66 -0.01 11.66 -3.43
N GLU A 67 -1.33 11.62 -3.71
CA GLU A 67 -1.88 11.56 -5.08
C GLU A 67 -1.16 10.49 -5.94
N HIS A 68 -0.96 9.29 -5.38
CA HIS A 68 -0.18 8.24 -6.01
C HIS A 68 -1.06 7.37 -6.91
N GLU A 69 -0.61 7.17 -8.15
CA GLU A 69 -1.25 6.27 -9.09
C GLU A 69 -0.50 4.93 -9.16
N SER A 70 -1.19 3.86 -8.76
CA SER A 70 -0.68 2.49 -8.77
C SER A 70 -1.13 1.71 -10.00
N HIS A 71 -0.20 0.97 -10.61
CA HIS A 71 -0.46 0.02 -11.69
C HIS A 71 -0.01 -1.38 -11.25
N PHE A 72 -0.88 -2.14 -10.58
CA PHE A 72 -0.49 -3.44 -9.99
C PHE A 72 -1.19 -4.66 -10.60
N ASP A 73 -2.26 -4.46 -11.39
CA ASP A 73 -3.00 -5.56 -12.00
C ASP A 73 -3.46 -5.26 -13.44
N ALA A 74 -3.93 -6.31 -14.13
CA ALA A 74 -4.45 -6.23 -15.50
C ALA A 74 -5.99 -6.25 -15.55
N TYR A 75 -6.65 -6.17 -14.40
CA TYR A 75 -8.09 -6.34 -14.23
C TYR A 75 -8.84 -5.00 -14.07
N GLY A 76 -8.12 -3.87 -14.18
CA GLY A 76 -8.66 -2.51 -14.17
C GLY A 76 -7.66 -1.50 -14.72
N GLY A 77 -8.07 -0.22 -14.75
CA GLY A 77 -7.17 0.89 -15.03
C GLY A 77 -6.31 1.26 -13.82
N PRO A 78 -5.52 2.33 -13.94
CA PRO A 78 -4.72 2.85 -12.84
C PRO A 78 -5.58 3.09 -11.59
N ARG A 79 -4.99 2.85 -10.41
CA ARG A 79 -5.64 3.10 -9.12
C ARG A 79 -5.03 4.35 -8.50
N ASN A 80 -5.84 5.38 -8.34
CA ASN A 80 -5.43 6.56 -7.61
C ASN A 80 -5.62 6.31 -6.11
N HIS A 81 -4.66 6.80 -5.35
CA HIS A 81 -4.66 6.80 -3.89
C HIS A 81 -4.39 8.21 -3.41
N ASP A 82 -5.12 8.64 -2.40
CA ASP A 82 -4.85 9.95 -1.77
C ASP A 82 -3.47 9.97 -1.09
N LEU A 83 -3.10 8.87 -0.44
CA LEU A 83 -1.80 8.70 0.22
C LEU A 83 -1.32 7.25 0.10
N VAL A 84 -0.04 7.07 -0.19
CA VAL A 84 0.64 5.77 -0.12
C VAL A 84 1.88 5.89 0.75
N ALA A 85 2.01 5.01 1.73
CA ALA A 85 3.20 4.87 2.55
C ALA A 85 3.88 3.53 2.29
N HIS A 86 5.18 3.56 2.06
CA HIS A 86 6.03 2.38 1.99
C HIS A 86 6.83 2.29 3.27
N GLY A 87 6.91 1.08 3.82
CA GLY A 87 7.70 0.79 5.00
C GLY A 87 8.17 -0.65 5.03
N ARG A 88 8.80 -0.99 6.16
CA ARG A 88 9.36 -2.30 6.41
C ARG A 88 9.11 -2.74 7.84
N LEU A 89 8.87 -4.02 8.06
CA LEU A 89 8.83 -4.65 9.38
C LEU A 89 10.23 -5.05 9.84
N PRO A 90 10.45 -5.30 11.16
CA PRO A 90 11.77 -5.69 11.67
C PRO A 90 12.34 -6.99 11.09
N ASP A 91 11.48 -7.90 10.64
CA ASP A 91 11.85 -9.16 9.97
C ASP A 91 12.28 -8.97 8.51
N GLY A 92 12.14 -7.76 7.97
CA GLY A 92 12.50 -7.42 6.60
C GLY A 92 11.30 -7.33 5.64
N ASP A 93 10.09 -7.72 6.08
CA ASP A 93 8.91 -7.71 5.22
C ASP A 93 8.52 -6.30 4.79
N HIS A 94 8.12 -6.16 3.53
CA HIS A 94 7.69 -4.89 2.97
C HIS A 94 6.22 -4.62 3.26
N VAL A 95 5.93 -3.41 3.74
CA VAL A 95 4.57 -2.94 4.02
C VAL A 95 4.24 -1.79 3.09
N VAL A 96 3.09 -1.89 2.41
CA VAL A 96 2.51 -0.78 1.65
C VAL A 96 1.15 -0.46 2.24
N VAL A 97 0.98 0.78 2.67
CA VAL A 97 -0.27 1.30 3.24
C VAL A 97 -0.85 2.31 2.27
N CYS A 98 -2.00 2.02 1.70
CA CYS A 98 -2.76 2.96 0.88
C CYS A 98 -3.92 3.53 1.70
N VAL A 99 -4.01 4.86 1.79
CA VAL A 99 -5.09 5.57 2.47
C VAL A 99 -5.92 6.30 1.42
N GLU A 100 -7.23 6.16 1.51
CA GLU A 100 -8.21 6.80 0.64
C GLU A 100 -9.26 7.51 1.50
N ALA A 101 -9.56 8.76 1.19
CA ALA A 101 -10.67 9.47 1.80
C ALA A 101 -11.97 9.15 1.07
N LYS A 102 -13.01 8.98 1.87
CA LYS A 102 -14.38 8.95 1.41
C LYS A 102 -15.17 9.94 2.24
N ALA A 103 -15.65 11.01 1.59
CA ALA A 103 -16.47 12.03 2.23
C ALA A 103 -17.91 11.88 1.73
N GLY A 104 -18.81 11.43 2.63
CA GLY A 104 -20.23 11.28 2.31
C GLY A 104 -20.60 10.04 1.48
N GLU A 105 -19.69 9.09 1.31
CA GLU A 105 -19.96 7.77 0.71
C GLU A 105 -19.48 6.66 1.64
N ASP A 106 -20.16 5.50 1.59
CA ASP A 106 -19.80 4.35 2.42
C ASP A 106 -18.53 3.67 1.93
N LEU A 107 -17.79 3.06 2.85
CA LEU A 107 -16.76 2.11 2.48
C LEU A 107 -17.40 0.92 1.75
N GLY A 108 -16.80 0.56 0.61
CA GLY A 108 -17.20 -0.64 -0.11
C GLY A 108 -16.93 -1.92 0.70
N GLN A 109 -17.36 -3.06 0.16
CA GLN A 109 -17.11 -4.35 0.77
C GLN A 109 -15.59 -4.62 0.92
N THR A 110 -15.20 -5.29 2.01
CA THR A 110 -13.82 -5.75 2.20
C THR A 110 -13.45 -6.80 1.15
N VAL A 111 -12.15 -7.05 0.95
CA VAL A 111 -11.65 -8.11 0.06
C VAL A 111 -12.20 -9.49 0.45
N GLU A 112 -12.31 -9.74 1.76
CA GLU A 112 -12.90 -10.98 2.28
C GLU A 112 -14.40 -11.08 1.94
N GLN A 113 -15.17 -10.01 2.20
CA GLN A 113 -16.59 -9.93 1.87
C GLN A 113 -16.82 -10.11 0.37
N TYR A 114 -15.97 -9.50 -0.45
CA TYR A 114 -15.96 -9.67 -1.90
C TYR A 114 -15.76 -11.13 -2.32
N GLY A 115 -14.76 -11.80 -1.73
CA GLY A 115 -14.48 -13.21 -1.97
C GLY A 115 -15.64 -14.12 -1.57
N ARG A 116 -16.27 -13.87 -0.41
CA ARG A 116 -17.44 -14.62 0.06
C ARG A 116 -18.65 -14.42 -0.84
N ALA A 117 -18.96 -13.18 -1.22
CA ALA A 117 -20.06 -12.86 -2.11
C ALA A 117 -19.88 -13.52 -3.50
N ALA A 118 -18.63 -13.59 -3.99
CA ALA A 118 -18.31 -14.26 -5.24
C ALA A 118 -18.58 -15.77 -5.19
N ARG A 119 -18.23 -16.45 -4.09
CA ARG A 119 -18.52 -17.89 -3.89
C ARG A 119 -20.02 -18.15 -3.87
N LEU A 120 -20.77 -17.39 -3.08
CA LEU A 120 -22.23 -17.49 -3.00
C LEU A 120 -22.92 -17.29 -4.36
N LYS A 121 -22.37 -16.43 -5.23
CA LYS A 121 -22.88 -16.27 -6.61
C LYS A 121 -22.71 -17.56 -7.43
N ARG A 122 -21.57 -18.24 -7.31
CA ARG A 122 -21.31 -19.52 -8.01
C ARG A 122 -22.21 -20.64 -7.52
N ASP A 123 -22.41 -20.72 -6.20
CA ASP A 123 -23.27 -21.74 -5.60
C ASP A 123 -24.72 -21.60 -6.09
N ARG A 124 -25.12 -20.39 -6.47
CA ARG A 124 -26.41 -20.07 -7.11
C ARG A 124 -26.40 -20.21 -8.63
N GLY A 125 -25.37 -20.81 -9.22
CA GLY A 125 -25.22 -21.01 -10.66
C GLY A 125 -24.92 -19.74 -11.47
N LYS A 126 -24.62 -18.59 -10.83
CA LYS A 126 -24.33 -17.34 -11.54
C LYS A 126 -22.86 -17.26 -11.94
N PRO A 127 -22.55 -16.91 -13.21
CA PRO A 127 -21.17 -16.81 -13.66
C PRO A 127 -20.47 -15.62 -12.99
N THR A 128 -19.25 -15.82 -12.51
CA THR A 128 -18.37 -14.76 -12.01
C THR A 128 -16.91 -15.20 -12.08
N LYS A 129 -16.00 -14.28 -12.44
CA LYS A 129 -14.54 -14.48 -12.46
C LYS A 129 -13.82 -13.91 -11.21
N ALA A 130 -14.61 -13.47 -10.22
CA ALA A 130 -14.10 -12.81 -9.02
C ALA A 130 -13.12 -13.67 -8.20
N PRO A 131 -13.35 -15.00 -8.01
CA PRO A 131 -12.40 -15.84 -7.28
C PRO A 131 -11.06 -16.02 -7.99
N GLU A 132 -11.05 -16.18 -9.32
CA GLU A 132 -9.80 -16.29 -10.09
C GLU A 132 -9.04 -14.98 -10.05
N ARG A 133 -9.74 -13.85 -10.18
CA ARG A 133 -9.11 -12.53 -10.05
C ARG A 133 -8.47 -12.36 -8.69
N LEU A 134 -9.18 -12.67 -7.61
CA LEU A 134 -8.64 -12.56 -6.26
C LEU A 134 -7.41 -13.46 -6.07
N ARG A 135 -7.47 -14.71 -6.55
CA ARG A 135 -6.32 -15.63 -6.50
C ARG A 135 -5.12 -15.08 -7.27
N ALA A 136 -5.33 -14.57 -8.48
CA ALA A 136 -4.28 -14.02 -9.32
C ALA A 136 -3.62 -12.77 -8.71
N LEU A 137 -4.39 -11.95 -7.98
CA LEU A 137 -3.85 -10.82 -7.23
C LEU A 137 -3.00 -11.30 -6.05
N LEU A 138 -3.51 -12.25 -5.26
CA LEU A 138 -2.81 -12.76 -4.08
C LEU A 138 -1.52 -13.51 -4.43
N SER A 139 -1.49 -14.24 -5.56
CA SER A 139 -0.27 -14.93 -6.02
C SER A 139 0.82 -13.98 -6.51
N LYS A 140 0.47 -12.74 -6.86
CA LYS A 140 1.44 -11.71 -7.28
C LYS A 140 2.02 -10.95 -6.10
N SER A 141 1.29 -10.86 -4.98
CA SER A 141 1.74 -10.19 -3.77
C SER A 141 2.58 -11.08 -2.86
N SER A 142 2.57 -12.41 -3.05
CA SER A 142 3.53 -13.31 -2.42
C SER A 142 4.89 -13.26 -3.14
N CYS A 143 5.94 -12.79 -2.45
CA CYS A 143 7.31 -13.01 -2.93
C CYS A 143 7.57 -14.52 -3.03
N PRO A 144 8.20 -15.01 -4.12
CA PRO A 144 8.60 -16.40 -4.20
C PRO A 144 9.93 -16.58 -3.46
N ASP A 145 9.94 -16.43 -2.13
CA ASP A 145 11.03 -16.90 -1.26
C ASP A 145 10.50 -17.18 0.15
N GLY A 146 9.40 -17.93 0.21
CA GLY A 146 9.14 -18.77 1.37
C GLY A 146 10.01 -20.02 1.23
N HIS A 147 11.23 -20.00 1.76
CA HIS A 147 11.91 -21.26 2.07
C HIS A 147 11.23 -21.86 3.31
N PRO A 148 10.54 -23.03 3.22
CA PRO A 148 10.28 -23.80 4.42
C PRO A 148 11.65 -24.23 4.95
N GLY A 149 11.97 -23.83 6.19
CA GLY A 149 13.21 -24.20 6.84
C GLY A 149 13.39 -25.71 6.89
N GLN A 150 14.13 -26.26 5.92
CA GLN A 150 15.05 -27.36 6.19
C GLN A 150 16.37 -26.73 6.58
N MET A 151 16.57 -26.66 7.89
CA MET A 151 17.85 -26.41 8.52
C MET A 151 18.82 -27.51 8.09
N LYS A 152 19.58 -27.28 7.00
CA LYS A 152 20.84 -27.99 6.76
C LYS A 152 21.95 -27.10 7.29
N MET A 153 22.46 -27.47 8.46
CA MET A 153 23.77 -27.03 8.92
C MET A 153 24.81 -27.53 7.91
N SER A 154 25.37 -26.62 7.11
CA SER A 154 26.77 -26.57 6.66
C SER A 154 26.89 -25.84 5.32
N ASP A 155 27.22 -24.54 5.34
CA ASP A 155 28.33 -24.01 4.51
C ASP A 155 28.63 -22.53 4.81
N PRO A 156 29.89 -22.15 5.09
CA PRO A 156 30.30 -20.77 5.30
C PRO A 156 31.01 -20.24 4.04
N SER A 157 30.27 -19.94 2.98
CA SER A 157 30.83 -19.14 1.88
C SER A 157 29.72 -18.36 1.18
N GLY A 158 29.77 -17.04 1.37
CA GLY A 158 28.81 -16.11 0.78
C GLY A 158 28.78 -16.17 -0.74
N VAL A 159 27.57 -16.16 -1.29
CA VAL A 159 27.33 -15.83 -2.69
C VAL A 159 26.25 -14.76 -2.72
N ALA A 160 26.68 -13.56 -3.11
CA ALA A 160 25.81 -12.42 -3.36
C ALA A 160 24.86 -12.73 -4.52
N CYS A 161 23.55 -12.84 -4.24
CA CYS A 161 22.53 -12.89 -5.28
C CYS A 161 22.25 -11.47 -5.78
N ARG A 162 22.98 -11.04 -6.82
CA ARG A 162 22.55 -9.91 -7.67
C ARG A 162 21.52 -10.44 -8.67
N ARG A 163 20.24 -10.20 -8.42
CA ARG A 163 19.23 -10.27 -9.50
C ARG A 163 18.73 -8.85 -9.81
N ARG A 164 19.19 -8.35 -10.96
CA ARG A 164 18.55 -7.26 -11.69
C ARG A 164 17.21 -7.78 -12.21
N GLY A 165 16.12 -7.01 -12.05
CA GLY A 165 14.90 -7.23 -12.82
C GLY A 165 13.57 -7.32 -12.06
N CYS A 166 13.51 -7.10 -10.74
CA CYS A 166 12.22 -6.88 -10.08
C CYS A 166 11.81 -5.41 -10.24
N SER A 167 10.78 -5.14 -11.03
CA SER A 167 10.21 -3.80 -11.27
C SER A 167 9.49 -3.19 -10.06
N TRP A 168 9.66 -3.79 -8.88
CA TRP A 168 9.03 -3.41 -7.61
C TRP A 168 10.04 -3.01 -6.53
N CYS A 169 11.31 -2.87 -6.87
CA CYS A 169 12.32 -2.29 -5.98
C CYS A 169 13.01 -1.12 -6.70
N PRO A 170 12.82 0.14 -6.26
CA PRO A 170 13.75 1.22 -6.60
C PRO A 170 15.12 1.00 -5.97
#